data_AF-A0A067Q1H3-F1
#
_entry.id   AF-A0A067Q1H3-F1
#
_cell.length_a   1.000
_cell.length_b   1.000
_cell.length_c   1.000
_cell.angle_alpha   90.00
_cell.angle_beta   90.00
_cell.angle_gamma   90.00
#
_symmetry.space_group_name_H-M   'P 1'
#
loop_
_entity.id
_entity.type
_entity.pdbx_description
1 polymer ?
#
loop_
_entity_poly.entity_id
_entity_poly.type
_entity_poly.pdbx_seq_one_letter_code
_entity_poly.pdbx_strand_id
1 'polypeptide(L)'
;MVQSHRPPSSVYSADDPLTFFMRPPDSETEEERKIRIQQEEHAKRVSEAIDEEISKARERLKKSKGDVKLLLLGQAESGKSTLQKQFQIMYNPDSLDQERLSWRIVVYFNIVRSIRRILDTLDAYNDAFELNDNGNADGYNSNPVTVPSSPVDSSILLASLPTTNESARQIATLRLCLSPLVSAEQSLADRLSGGVSVSDSGKGRVYVRSGWQTRTLGLAKRLHRASISSRSSHESGSQSREDIERNTLVTEVASMLAGSKDHILELWVHPTVRKLIARRKLKLEECAEFFMADVMRVAEEGYVPTTDDILHARIQTMGVAEHTFSVDLHGSSVTWHLFDVGGARGQRHIWVPFFDDANAIIFVAPISAFDQYLEEDPKTNRIDDSLQLFTQICSDPLLKKVHLVLFLNKIDVLRSKLANGVQVTKYITSYAPRENEFEPVVNYFRAHFLQVHRKHNENKRVLYTHLTSVVDTKATQRIIANVRDSVFRGHLKSAALV
;
A
#
# COMPACT_ATOMS: atom_id res chain seq x y z
N MET A 1 -30.51 -47.91 -22.10
CA MET A 1 -30.55 -49.00 -21.10
C MET A 1 -29.16 -49.59 -20.97
N VAL A 2 -28.34 -49.09 -20.04
CA VAL A 2 -27.16 -49.79 -19.49
C VAL A 2 -27.09 -49.35 -18.03
N GLN A 3 -27.60 -50.17 -17.12
CA GLN A 3 -27.52 -49.96 -15.68
C GLN A 3 -26.25 -50.64 -15.18
N SER A 4 -25.30 -49.86 -14.65
CA SER A 4 -24.14 -50.37 -13.93
C SER A 4 -24.54 -50.69 -12.49
N HIS A 5 -24.72 -51.97 -12.18
CA HIS A 5 -24.87 -52.45 -10.81
C HIS A 5 -23.54 -52.34 -10.06
N ARG A 6 -23.51 -51.62 -8.94
CA ARG A 6 -22.45 -51.76 -7.94
C ARG A 6 -22.60 -53.12 -7.24
N PRO A 7 -21.50 -53.86 -7.00
CA PRO A 7 -21.57 -55.10 -6.24
C PRO A 7 -21.85 -54.80 -4.75
N PRO A 8 -22.51 -55.71 -4.03
CA PRO A 8 -22.67 -55.61 -2.59
C PRO A 8 -21.30 -55.71 -1.92
N SER A 9 -21.01 -54.76 -1.02
CA SER A 9 -19.78 -54.70 -0.23
C SER A 9 -19.70 -55.87 0.76
N SER A 10 -19.14 -57.00 0.33
CA SER A 10 -18.53 -58.00 1.20
C SER A 10 -17.10 -57.55 1.48
N VAL A 11 -16.90 -56.76 2.55
CA VAL A 11 -15.56 -56.32 2.99
C VAL A 11 -15.39 -56.69 4.45
N TYR A 12 -15.41 -57.99 4.76
CA TYR A 12 -14.77 -58.53 5.95
C TYR A 12 -14.19 -59.89 5.56
N SER A 13 -12.94 -59.89 5.08
CA SER A 13 -12.16 -61.12 4.97
C SER A 13 -11.92 -61.62 6.39
N ALA A 14 -12.28 -62.88 6.69
CA ALA A 14 -12.12 -63.46 8.03
C ALA A 14 -10.64 -63.55 8.48
N ASP A 15 -9.70 -63.34 7.55
CA ASP A 15 -8.25 -63.40 7.75
C ASP A 15 -7.58 -62.02 7.88
N ASP A 16 -8.35 -60.94 8.07
CA ASP A 16 -7.77 -59.61 8.30
C ASP A 16 -7.25 -59.47 9.75
N PRO A 17 -5.92 -59.28 9.97
CA PRO A 17 -5.34 -59.16 11.29
C PRO A 17 -5.92 -57.97 12.09
N LEU A 18 -6.37 -56.91 11.43
CA LEU A 18 -7.02 -55.78 12.12
C LEU A 18 -8.40 -56.17 12.66
N THR A 19 -9.13 -57.00 11.93
CA THR A 19 -10.44 -57.51 12.35
C THR A 19 -10.33 -58.40 13.60
N PHE A 20 -9.22 -59.11 13.79
CA PHE A 20 -8.96 -59.89 15.01
C PHE A 20 -8.65 -58.98 16.22
N PHE A 21 -7.86 -57.92 16.02
CA PHE A 21 -7.52 -56.95 17.07
C PHE A 21 -8.70 -56.06 17.51
N MET A 22 -9.70 -55.86 16.64
CA MET A 22 -10.89 -55.08 16.95
C MET A 22 -12.02 -55.91 17.59
N ARG A 23 -11.81 -57.21 17.84
CA ARG A 23 -12.82 -58.03 18.52
C ARG A 23 -12.93 -57.64 19.99
N PRO A 24 -14.16 -57.67 20.55
CA PRO A 24 -14.35 -57.51 22.00
C PRO A 24 -13.54 -58.58 22.75
N PRO A 25 -12.94 -58.26 23.90
CA PRO A 25 -12.31 -59.26 24.76
C PRO A 25 -13.34 -60.28 25.25
N ASP A 26 -12.99 -61.57 25.25
CA ASP A 26 -13.90 -62.65 25.67
C ASP A 26 -14.29 -62.59 27.16
N SER A 27 -13.63 -61.75 27.96
CA SER A 27 -13.85 -61.57 29.41
C SER A 27 -14.47 -60.22 29.81
N GLU A 28 -15.08 -59.49 28.87
CA GLU A 28 -15.70 -58.17 29.09
C GLU A 28 -16.94 -58.26 30.02
N THR A 29 -17.01 -57.41 31.05
CA THR A 29 -18.20 -57.29 31.92
C THR A 29 -19.34 -56.50 31.24
N GLU A 30 -20.58 -56.64 31.71
CA GLU A 30 -21.74 -55.97 31.09
C GLU A 30 -21.66 -54.43 31.16
N GLU A 31 -20.99 -53.89 32.19
CA GLU A 31 -20.72 -52.46 32.33
C GLU A 31 -19.65 -51.97 31.34
N GLU A 32 -18.54 -52.72 31.20
CA GLU A 32 -17.48 -52.42 30.23
C GLU A 32 -18.00 -52.48 28.79
N ARG A 33 -18.88 -53.45 28.49
CA ARG A 33 -19.56 -53.55 27.19
C ARG A 33 -20.39 -52.32 26.85
N LYS A 34 -21.14 -51.78 27.82
CA LYS A 34 -21.93 -50.56 27.62
C LYS A 34 -21.04 -49.35 27.36
N ILE A 35 -19.92 -49.23 28.10
CA ILE A 35 -18.95 -48.15 27.91
C ILE A 35 -18.31 -48.24 26.52
N ARG A 36 -17.89 -49.43 26.09
CA ARG A 36 -17.31 -49.64 24.75
C ARG A 36 -18.29 -49.29 23.64
N ILE A 37 -19.54 -49.76 23.72
CA ILE A 37 -20.57 -49.43 22.72
C ILE A 37 -20.82 -47.91 22.68
N GLN A 38 -20.88 -47.24 23.84
CA GLN A 38 -21.02 -45.78 23.89
C GLN A 38 -19.80 -45.06 23.28
N GLN A 39 -18.60 -45.57 23.50
CA GLN A 39 -17.37 -45.05 22.90
C GLN A 39 -17.33 -45.27 21.39
N GLU A 40 -17.74 -46.45 20.90
CA GLU A 40 -17.86 -46.76 19.47
C GLU A 40 -18.91 -45.87 18.79
N GLU A 41 -20.06 -45.67 19.42
CA GLU A 41 -21.09 -44.74 18.93
C GLU A 41 -20.57 -43.30 18.89
N HIS A 42 -19.88 -42.85 19.95
CA HIS A 42 -19.30 -41.52 19.99
C HIS A 42 -18.22 -41.35 18.91
N ALA A 43 -17.31 -42.32 18.77
CA ALA A 43 -16.28 -42.31 17.74
C ALA A 43 -16.87 -42.29 16.32
N LYS A 44 -17.94 -43.07 16.10
CA LYS A 44 -18.67 -43.07 14.83
C LYS A 44 -19.29 -41.71 14.53
N ARG A 45 -19.96 -41.07 15.50
CA ARG A 45 -20.52 -39.71 15.35
C ARG A 45 -19.44 -38.67 15.02
N VAL A 46 -18.29 -38.76 15.69
CA VAL A 46 -17.14 -37.87 15.42
C VAL A 46 -16.61 -38.11 14.01
N SER A 47 -16.45 -39.37 13.58
CA SER A 47 -16.02 -39.71 12.22
C SER A 47 -16.99 -39.20 11.16
N GLU A 48 -18.30 -39.39 11.36
CA GLU A 48 -19.33 -38.90 10.45
C GLU A 48 -19.32 -37.36 10.35
N ALA A 49 -19.12 -36.65 11.47
CA ALA A 49 -19.00 -35.19 11.48
C ALA A 49 -17.75 -34.71 10.72
N ILE A 50 -16.61 -35.40 10.89
CA ILE A 50 -15.37 -35.11 10.15
C ILE A 50 -15.57 -35.37 8.65
N ASP A 51 -16.18 -36.49 8.27
CA ASP A 51 -16.43 -36.84 6.87
C ASP A 51 -17.38 -35.82 6.19
N GLU A 52 -18.41 -35.36 6.91
CA GLU A 52 -19.26 -34.27 6.46
C GLU A 52 -18.50 -32.96 6.25
N GLU A 53 -17.59 -32.60 7.16
CA GLU A 53 -16.77 -31.41 7.04
C GLU A 53 -15.81 -31.50 5.85
N ILE A 54 -15.17 -32.66 5.65
CA ILE A 54 -14.31 -32.93 4.49
C ILE A 54 -15.12 -32.85 3.18
N SER A 55 -16.34 -33.40 3.16
CA SER A 55 -17.23 -33.32 1.99
C SER A 55 -17.58 -31.86 1.66
N LYS A 56 -18.02 -31.08 2.67
CA LYS A 56 -18.31 -29.64 2.51
C LYS A 56 -17.07 -28.87 2.05
N ALA A 57 -15.88 -29.20 2.56
CA ALA A 57 -14.61 -28.60 2.13
C ALA A 57 -14.28 -28.94 0.67
N ARG A 58 -14.47 -30.20 0.25
CA ARG A 58 -14.29 -30.64 -1.15
C ARG A 58 -15.24 -29.92 -2.10
N GLU A 59 -16.51 -29.74 -1.71
CA GLU A 59 -17.47 -28.99 -2.51
C GLU A 59 -17.08 -27.51 -2.65
N ARG A 60 -16.62 -26.87 -1.56
CA ARG A 60 -16.08 -25.51 -1.60
C ARG A 60 -14.87 -25.41 -2.55
N LEU A 61 -13.95 -26.36 -2.47
CA LEU A 61 -12.80 -26.47 -3.39
C LEU A 61 -13.23 -26.69 -4.84
N LYS A 62 -14.28 -27.47 -5.07
CA LYS A 62 -14.79 -27.71 -6.43
C LYS A 62 -15.46 -26.45 -7.00
N LYS A 63 -16.13 -25.66 -6.18
CA LYS A 63 -16.66 -24.34 -6.56
C LYS A 63 -15.54 -23.35 -6.84
N SER A 64 -14.49 -23.33 -6.01
CA SER A 64 -13.35 -22.43 -6.20
C SER A 64 -12.43 -22.78 -7.36
N LYS A 65 -12.56 -23.96 -7.98
CA LYS A 65 -11.86 -24.29 -9.24
C LYS A 65 -12.21 -23.35 -10.40
N GLY A 66 -13.36 -22.69 -10.35
CA GLY A 66 -13.74 -21.66 -11.31
C GLY A 66 -13.25 -20.27 -10.94
N ASP A 67 -12.72 -20.07 -9.74
CA ASP A 67 -12.27 -18.77 -9.27
C ASP A 67 -10.89 -18.42 -9.86
N VAL A 68 -10.64 -17.12 -10.03
CA VAL A 68 -9.38 -16.59 -10.55
C VAL A 68 -8.61 -15.93 -9.41
N LYS A 69 -7.40 -16.43 -9.13
CA LYS A 69 -6.49 -15.91 -8.12
C LYS A 69 -5.44 -15.01 -8.77
N LEU A 70 -5.40 -13.76 -8.30
CA LEU A 70 -4.49 -12.71 -8.77
C LEU A 70 -3.58 -12.24 -7.63
N LEU A 71 -2.28 -12.23 -7.87
CA LEU A 71 -1.30 -11.69 -6.94
C LEU A 71 -0.81 -10.32 -7.40
N LEU A 72 -0.88 -9.31 -6.53
CA LEU A 72 -0.22 -8.03 -6.75
C LEU A 72 1.19 -8.06 -6.16
N LEU A 73 2.22 -8.09 -7.00
CA LEU A 73 3.62 -8.13 -6.56
C LEU A 73 4.38 -6.85 -6.96
N GLY A 74 5.47 -6.56 -6.25
CA GLY A 74 6.30 -5.39 -6.51
C GLY A 74 6.84 -4.77 -5.23
N GLN A 75 7.87 -3.94 -5.35
CA GLN A 75 8.52 -3.28 -4.21
C GLN A 75 7.54 -2.41 -3.39
N ALA A 76 7.95 -2.01 -2.19
CA ALA A 76 7.19 -1.05 -1.39
C ALA A 76 6.91 0.22 -2.21
N GLU A 77 5.71 0.80 -2.04
CA GLU A 77 5.30 2.06 -2.68
C GLU A 77 5.31 2.02 -4.23
N SER A 78 5.26 0.85 -4.83
CA SER A 78 5.15 0.74 -6.30
C SER A 78 3.77 1.10 -6.84
N GLY A 79 2.74 1.17 -5.98
CA GLY A 79 1.35 1.44 -6.36
C GLY A 79 0.40 0.23 -6.29
N LYS A 80 0.81 -0.87 -5.64
CA LYS A 80 -0.03 -2.08 -5.47
C LYS A 80 -1.36 -1.80 -4.77
N SER A 81 -1.32 -1.19 -3.58
CA SER A 81 -2.55 -0.89 -2.83
C SER A 81 -3.41 0.14 -3.55
N THR A 82 -2.82 1.09 -4.29
CA THR A 82 -3.58 1.99 -5.18
C THR A 82 -4.25 1.21 -6.31
N LEU A 83 -3.58 0.20 -6.88
CA LEU A 83 -4.16 -0.66 -7.91
C LEU A 83 -5.30 -1.51 -7.34
N GLN A 84 -5.14 -2.05 -6.13
CA GLN A 84 -6.22 -2.75 -5.42
C GLN A 84 -7.44 -1.84 -5.24
N LYS A 85 -7.27 -0.58 -4.85
CA LYS A 85 -8.38 0.39 -4.76
C LYS A 85 -9.05 0.61 -6.12
N GLN A 86 -8.30 0.62 -7.22
CA GLN A 86 -8.89 0.71 -8.57
C GLN A 86 -9.73 -0.53 -8.94
N PHE A 87 -9.33 -1.73 -8.51
CA PHE A 87 -10.17 -2.93 -8.61
C PHE A 87 -11.46 -2.78 -7.80
N GLN A 88 -11.37 -2.24 -6.58
CA GLN A 88 -12.54 -1.98 -5.73
C GLN A 88 -13.48 -0.96 -6.38
N ILE A 89 -12.97 0.16 -6.92
CA ILE A 89 -13.77 1.15 -7.66
C ILE A 89 -14.49 0.51 -8.85
N MET A 90 -13.82 -0.39 -9.57
CA MET A 90 -14.34 -0.99 -10.79
C MET A 90 -15.41 -2.06 -10.55
N TYR A 91 -15.24 -2.90 -9.52
CA TYR A 91 -16.09 -4.09 -9.30
C TYR A 91 -16.94 -4.05 -8.03
N ASN A 92 -16.66 -3.14 -7.09
CA ASN A 92 -17.42 -2.98 -5.85
C ASN A 92 -17.40 -1.50 -5.37
N PRO A 93 -17.99 -0.56 -6.14
CA PRO A 93 -17.95 0.86 -5.81
C PRO A 93 -18.64 1.19 -4.48
N ASP A 94 -19.73 0.48 -4.15
CA ASP A 94 -20.50 0.70 -2.92
C ASP A 94 -19.67 0.46 -1.65
N SER A 95 -18.75 -0.52 -1.70
CA SER A 95 -17.84 -0.78 -0.58
C SER A 95 -16.89 0.39 -0.33
N LEU A 96 -16.37 1.02 -1.38
CA LEU A 96 -15.49 2.18 -1.22
C LEU A 96 -16.26 3.39 -0.66
N ASP A 97 -17.49 3.59 -1.12
CA ASP A 97 -18.35 4.68 -0.66
C ASP A 97 -18.66 4.55 0.84
N GLN A 98 -18.89 3.33 1.32
CA GLN A 98 -19.05 3.06 2.75
C GLN A 98 -17.79 3.40 3.54
N GLU A 99 -16.61 3.05 3.01
CA GLU A 99 -15.30 3.31 3.63
C GLU A 99 -14.82 4.76 3.52
N ARG A 100 -15.44 5.59 2.67
CA ARG A 100 -14.98 6.95 2.34
C ARG A 100 -14.68 7.82 3.56
N LEU A 101 -15.55 7.80 4.56
CA LEU A 101 -15.38 8.61 5.79
C LEU A 101 -14.20 8.12 6.65
N SER A 102 -13.89 6.83 6.61
CA SER A 102 -12.73 6.25 7.30
C SER A 102 -11.40 6.70 6.69
N TRP A 103 -11.38 7.10 5.42
CA TRP A 103 -10.16 7.63 4.78
C TRP A 103 -9.79 9.03 5.25
N ARG A 104 -10.72 9.76 5.87
CA ARG A 104 -10.48 11.13 6.37
C ARG A 104 -9.33 11.18 7.37
N ILE A 105 -9.29 10.22 8.31
CA ILE A 105 -8.21 10.14 9.30
C ILE A 105 -6.85 9.82 8.65
N VAL A 106 -6.83 9.03 7.58
CA VAL A 106 -5.60 8.71 6.84
C VAL A 106 -5.06 9.94 6.13
N VAL A 107 -5.94 10.70 5.46
CA VAL A 107 -5.59 11.96 4.81
C VAL A 107 -5.01 12.94 5.82
N TYR A 108 -5.67 13.13 6.96
CA TYR A 108 -5.19 14.01 8.02
C TYR A 108 -3.83 13.57 8.56
N PHE A 109 -3.66 12.27 8.82
CA PHE A 109 -2.37 11.72 9.21
C PHE A 109 -1.27 12.01 8.17
N ASN A 110 -1.55 11.82 6.88
CA ASN A 110 -0.57 12.09 5.81
C ASN A 110 -0.16 13.57 5.74
N ILE A 111 -1.11 14.49 5.92
CA ILE A 111 -0.84 15.94 5.96
C ILE A 111 0.02 16.28 7.18
N VAL A 112 -0.42 15.89 8.37
CA VAL A 112 0.30 16.18 9.63
C VAL A 112 1.72 15.62 9.60
N ARG A 113 1.88 14.39 9.11
CA ARG A 113 3.18 13.75 8.91
C ARG A 113 4.07 14.53 7.94
N SER A 114 3.50 15.01 6.84
CA SER A 114 4.23 15.82 5.86
C SER A 114 4.71 17.13 6.48
N ILE A 115 3.84 17.82 7.25
CA ILE A 115 4.19 19.05 7.98
C ILE A 115 5.34 18.79 8.96
N ARG A 116 5.24 17.77 9.80
CA ARG A 116 6.31 17.40 10.74
C ARG A 116 7.63 17.17 10.02
N ARG A 117 7.61 16.43 8.90
CA ARG A 117 8.82 16.13 8.12
C ARG A 117 9.47 17.39 7.55
N ILE A 118 8.66 18.34 7.09
CA ILE A 118 9.15 19.65 6.60
C ILE A 118 9.84 20.38 7.76
N LEU A 119 9.17 20.51 8.91
CA LEU A 119 9.69 21.23 10.08
C LEU A 119 10.97 20.60 10.63
N ASP A 120 11.01 19.27 10.83
CA ASP A 120 12.22 18.57 11.29
C ASP A 120 13.43 18.79 10.36
N THR A 121 13.18 18.92 9.05
CA THR A 121 14.25 19.18 8.08
C THR A 121 14.71 20.64 8.10
N LEU A 122 13.80 21.58 8.38
CA LEU A 122 14.13 22.99 8.54
C LEU A 122 14.97 23.21 9.81
N ASP A 123 14.62 22.55 10.92
CA ASP A 123 15.39 22.61 12.18
C ASP A 123 16.83 22.11 11.94
N ALA A 124 16.99 20.93 11.36
CA ALA A 124 18.31 20.37 11.04
C ALA A 124 19.11 21.24 10.05
N TYR A 125 18.43 22.00 9.18
CA TYR A 125 19.08 22.93 8.26
C TYR A 125 19.54 24.21 8.97
N ASN A 126 18.76 24.73 9.91
CA ASN A 126 19.11 25.92 10.68
C ASN A 126 20.32 25.65 11.58
N ASP A 127 20.32 24.53 12.30
CA ASP A 127 21.44 24.10 13.16
C ASP A 127 22.76 23.99 12.37
N ALA A 128 22.69 23.46 11.14
CA ALA A 128 23.87 23.34 10.27
C ALA A 128 24.39 24.70 9.75
N PHE A 129 23.55 25.72 9.70
CA PHE A 129 23.97 27.09 9.34
C PHE A 129 24.64 27.79 10.53
N GLU A 130 24.07 27.67 11.74
CA GLU A 130 24.62 28.28 12.96
C GLU A 130 26.02 27.73 13.30
N LEU A 131 26.27 26.44 13.04
CA LEU A 131 27.59 25.83 13.23
C LEU A 131 28.65 26.30 12.22
N ASN A 132 28.25 26.68 11.00
CA ASN A 132 29.19 27.16 9.98
C ASN A 132 29.55 28.64 10.16
N ASP A 133 28.66 29.45 10.74
CA ASP A 133 28.91 30.88 10.99
C ASP A 133 29.79 31.09 12.23
N ASN A 134 29.65 30.22 13.25
CA ASN A 134 30.52 30.23 14.43
C ASN A 134 31.92 29.62 14.21
N GLY A 135 32.16 28.95 13.08
CA GLY A 135 33.47 28.36 12.73
C GLY A 135 34.47 29.35 12.11
N ASN A 136 34.06 30.59 11.82
CA ASN A 136 34.90 31.60 11.17
C ASN A 136 35.26 32.80 12.08
N ALA A 137 35.01 32.68 13.39
CA ALA A 137 35.18 33.77 14.35
C ALA A 137 36.38 33.62 15.31
N ASP A 138 37.37 32.75 15.02
CA ASP A 138 38.62 32.67 15.79
C ASP A 138 39.84 32.65 14.86
N GLY A 139 40.30 33.85 14.46
CA GLY A 139 41.45 33.95 13.57
C GLY A 139 41.94 35.36 13.22
N TYR A 140 41.79 36.36 14.08
CA TYR A 140 42.51 37.62 13.92
C TYR A 140 43.09 38.11 15.23
N ASN A 141 44.40 37.94 15.39
CA ASN A 141 45.19 38.75 16.30
C ASN A 141 46.28 39.49 15.51
N SER A 142 46.15 40.83 15.54
CA SER A 142 47.16 41.88 15.39
C SER A 142 48.06 41.96 14.15
N ASN A 143 47.82 42.98 13.31
CA ASN A 143 48.81 43.98 12.90
C ASN A 143 48.12 45.25 12.36
N PRO A 144 48.47 46.46 12.81
CA PRO A 144 47.90 47.70 12.29
C PRO A 144 48.77 48.22 11.13
N VAL A 145 48.17 48.45 9.97
CA VAL A 145 48.78 49.27 8.90
C VAL A 145 47.76 50.30 8.42
N THR A 146 48.20 51.55 8.48
CA THR A 146 47.59 52.83 8.14
C THR A 146 47.19 52.96 6.65
N VAL A 147 45.95 53.47 6.42
CA VAL A 147 45.34 54.34 5.37
C VAL A 147 46.11 54.65 4.05
N PRO A 148 45.45 54.97 2.88
CA PRO A 148 44.36 55.95 2.79
C PRO A 148 43.17 55.66 1.83
N SER A 149 42.15 56.48 2.09
CA SER A 149 40.85 56.72 1.48
C SER A 149 40.81 57.01 -0.02
N SER A 150 39.78 56.50 -0.69
CA SER A 150 39.09 57.19 -1.79
C SER A 150 37.59 56.82 -1.81
N PRO A 151 36.68 57.76 -2.07
CA PRO A 151 35.24 57.52 -2.08
C PRO A 151 34.79 57.15 -3.50
N VAL A 152 34.08 56.03 -3.65
CA VAL A 152 33.35 55.77 -4.89
C VAL A 152 31.92 55.42 -4.52
N ASP A 153 31.01 56.30 -4.92
CA ASP A 153 29.57 56.17 -4.87
C ASP A 153 29.12 54.78 -5.35
N SER A 154 28.40 54.07 -4.49
CA SER A 154 27.67 52.85 -4.84
C SER A 154 26.24 52.98 -4.31
N SER A 155 25.53 53.95 -4.87
CA SER A 155 24.13 54.22 -4.60
C SER A 155 23.23 53.67 -5.72
N ILE A 156 23.39 52.40 -6.12
CA ILE A 156 22.38 51.74 -6.99
C ILE A 156 22.25 50.25 -6.65
N LEU A 157 21.00 49.85 -6.34
CA LEU A 157 20.42 48.50 -6.22
C LEU A 157 20.53 47.76 -4.87
N LEU A 158 19.99 48.36 -3.81
CA LEU A 158 19.42 47.60 -2.68
C LEU A 158 18.01 47.09 -3.08
N ALA A 159 17.95 46.13 -4.01
CA ALA A 159 16.76 45.30 -4.13
C ALA A 159 16.76 44.33 -2.94
N SER A 160 15.81 44.54 -2.04
CA SER A 160 15.62 43.85 -0.77
C SER A 160 15.46 42.33 -0.96
N LEU A 161 16.56 41.61 -0.82
CA LEU A 161 16.52 40.20 -0.37
C LEU A 161 16.03 40.21 1.09
N PRO A 162 15.06 39.35 1.47
CA PRO A 162 14.71 39.21 2.88
C PRO A 162 15.98 38.81 3.62
N THR A 163 16.34 39.60 4.63
CA THR A 163 17.48 39.29 5.48
C THR A 163 17.27 37.90 6.07
N THR A 164 18.32 37.07 6.12
CA THR A 164 18.26 35.68 6.61
C THR A 164 17.56 35.54 7.96
N ASN A 165 17.64 36.57 8.81
CA ASN A 165 16.96 36.67 10.10
C ASN A 165 15.43 36.77 10.01
N GLU A 166 14.88 37.35 8.96
CA GLU A 166 13.44 37.48 8.76
C GLU A 166 12.81 36.14 8.36
N SER A 167 13.45 35.41 7.44
CA SER A 167 13.01 34.05 7.07
C SER A 167 13.11 33.07 8.24
N ALA A 168 14.13 33.19 9.09
CA ALA A 168 14.25 32.37 10.31
C ALA A 168 13.11 32.66 11.31
N ARG A 169 12.76 33.94 11.50
CA ARG A 169 11.62 34.34 12.35
C ARG A 169 10.27 33.84 11.81
N GLN A 170 10.08 33.88 10.49
CA GLN A 170 8.89 33.34 9.83
C GLN A 170 8.77 31.84 10.08
N ILE A 171 9.86 31.07 9.89
CA ILE A 171 9.88 29.62 10.16
C ILE A 171 9.59 29.33 11.64
N ALA A 172 10.17 30.09 12.58
CA ALA A 172 9.91 29.92 14.00
C ALA A 172 8.42 30.19 14.36
N THR A 173 7.82 31.19 13.74
CA THR A 173 6.39 31.51 13.90
C THR A 173 5.51 30.38 13.37
N LEU A 174 5.79 29.91 12.14
CA LEU A 174 5.08 28.77 11.55
C LEU A 174 5.20 27.52 12.41
N ARG A 175 6.37 27.25 12.99
CA ARG A 175 6.58 26.12 13.91
C ARG A 175 5.69 26.22 15.15
N LEU A 176 5.59 27.40 15.75
CA LEU A 176 4.72 27.62 16.92
C LEU A 176 3.23 27.42 16.56
N CYS A 177 2.79 27.95 15.42
CA CYS A 177 1.40 27.81 14.96
C CYS A 177 1.02 26.37 14.55
N LEU A 178 1.99 25.58 14.10
CA LEU A 178 1.79 24.20 13.64
C LEU A 178 2.09 23.16 14.72
N SER A 179 2.62 23.55 15.88
CA SER A 179 2.96 22.61 16.95
C SER A 179 1.78 21.76 17.43
N PRO A 180 0.54 22.28 17.58
CA PRO A 180 -0.59 21.46 18.03
C PRO A 180 -0.92 20.33 17.03
N LEU A 181 -0.82 20.60 15.73
CA LEU A 181 -1.02 19.60 14.69
C LEU A 181 0.05 18.52 14.75
N VAL A 182 1.32 18.91 14.89
CA VAL A 182 2.44 17.96 14.99
C VAL A 182 2.29 17.08 16.24
N SER A 183 1.82 17.62 17.36
CA SER A 183 1.54 16.84 18.58
C SER A 183 0.41 15.81 18.39
N ALA A 184 -0.56 16.09 17.52
CA ALA A 184 -1.65 15.16 17.20
C ALA A 184 -1.23 13.96 16.32
N GLU A 185 -0.05 13.99 15.69
CA GLU A 185 0.42 12.92 14.79
C GLU A 185 0.40 11.55 15.47
N GLN A 186 0.91 11.46 16.71
CA GLN A 186 1.03 10.18 17.41
C GLN A 186 -0.35 9.60 17.73
N SER A 187 -1.30 10.43 18.15
CA SER A 187 -2.67 10.00 18.43
C SER A 187 -3.39 9.51 17.16
N LEU A 188 -3.13 10.13 16.01
CA LEU A 188 -3.61 9.67 14.71
C LEU A 188 -2.99 8.32 14.32
N ALA A 189 -1.67 8.18 14.53
CA ALA A 189 -0.91 6.96 14.25
C ALA A 189 -1.37 5.76 15.09
N ASP A 190 -1.55 5.96 16.39
CA ASP A 190 -1.99 4.93 17.33
C ASP A 190 -3.40 4.44 16.98
N ARG A 191 -4.28 5.37 16.59
CA ARG A 191 -5.63 5.05 16.15
C ARG A 191 -5.67 4.24 14.87
N LEU A 192 -4.87 4.61 13.87
CA LEU A 192 -4.80 3.88 12.61
C LEU A 192 -4.19 2.49 12.80
N SER A 193 -3.16 2.37 13.65
CA SER A 193 -2.47 1.10 13.93
C SER A 193 -3.26 0.20 14.88
N GLY A 194 -4.32 0.71 15.53
CA GLY A 194 -5.08 0.00 16.54
C GLY A 194 -4.25 -0.39 17.76
N GLY A 195 -3.28 0.44 18.15
CA GLY A 195 -2.38 0.22 19.29
C GLY A 195 -1.24 -0.79 19.07
N VAL A 196 -1.04 -1.30 17.85
CA VAL A 196 0.08 -2.20 17.54
C VAL A 196 1.29 -1.38 17.09
N SER A 197 2.29 -1.24 17.96
CA SER A 197 3.62 -0.73 17.60
C SER A 197 4.49 -1.89 17.11
N VAL A 198 5.09 -1.74 15.92
CA VAL A 198 6.10 -2.68 15.42
C VAL A 198 7.46 -2.18 15.91
N SER A 199 8.09 -2.93 16.81
CA SER A 199 9.28 -2.53 17.58
C SER A 199 10.56 -2.27 16.77
N ASP A 200 10.54 -2.50 15.44
CA ASP A 200 11.75 -2.49 14.60
C ASP A 200 11.59 -1.70 13.28
N SER A 201 10.69 -0.70 13.24
CA SER A 201 10.54 0.15 12.07
C SER A 201 10.79 1.60 12.43
N GLY A 202 11.72 2.24 11.72
CA GLY A 202 12.12 3.63 11.92
C GLY A 202 10.95 4.58 12.19
N LYS A 203 11.19 5.53 13.10
CA LYS A 203 10.24 6.53 13.61
C LYS A 203 9.22 6.97 12.54
N GLY A 204 7.96 6.56 12.70
CA GLY A 204 6.82 7.19 12.03
C GLY A 204 6.01 6.38 11.00
N ARG A 205 6.29 5.10 10.74
CA ARG A 205 5.45 4.32 9.82
C ARG A 205 4.19 3.81 10.52
N VAL A 206 3.02 4.13 9.95
CA VAL A 206 1.73 3.61 10.39
C VAL A 206 1.37 2.39 9.56
N TYR A 207 1.04 1.33 10.27
CA TYR A 207 0.81 0.02 9.73
C TYR A 207 -0.61 -0.42 10.01
N VAL A 208 -1.31 -0.88 8.98
CA VAL A 208 -2.68 -1.39 9.15
C VAL A 208 -2.83 -2.83 8.72
N ARG A 209 -3.66 -3.55 9.46
CA ARG A 209 -4.09 -4.91 9.17
C ARG A 209 -5.37 -4.90 8.35
N SER A 210 -5.69 -6.04 7.73
CA SER A 210 -6.97 -6.24 7.05
C SER A 210 -8.14 -5.90 8.00
N GLY A 211 -9.14 -5.17 7.47
CA GLY A 211 -10.32 -4.75 8.24
C GLY A 211 -10.12 -3.52 9.15
N TRP A 212 -9.02 -2.76 9.00
CA TRP A 212 -8.85 -1.48 9.72
C TRP A 212 -9.96 -0.47 9.40
N GLN A 213 -10.52 -0.54 8.19
CA GLN A 213 -11.67 0.25 7.82
C GLN A 213 -12.87 -0.10 8.69
N THR A 214 -13.16 -1.37 8.95
CA THR A 214 -14.27 -1.78 9.84
C THR A 214 -14.11 -1.23 11.26
N ARG A 215 -12.86 -1.19 11.76
CA ARG A 215 -12.54 -0.59 13.07
C ARG A 215 -12.74 0.93 13.09
N THR A 216 -12.55 1.58 11.95
CA THR A 216 -12.83 3.01 11.77
C THR A 216 -14.27 3.29 11.32
N LEU A 217 -15.02 2.31 10.79
CA LEU A 217 -16.38 2.39 10.22
C LEU A 217 -17.52 2.28 11.25
N GLY A 218 -17.24 1.94 12.51
CA GLY A 218 -18.20 2.22 13.61
C GLY A 218 -18.68 3.68 13.60
N LEU A 219 -17.89 4.55 12.97
CA LEU A 219 -18.12 5.97 12.67
C LEU A 219 -19.07 6.22 11.47
N ALA A 220 -18.94 5.50 10.34
CA ALA A 220 -19.59 5.89 9.07
C ALA A 220 -21.06 5.45 8.95
N LYS A 221 -21.40 4.24 9.41
CA LYS A 221 -22.80 3.75 9.41
C LYS A 221 -23.75 4.61 10.25
N ARG A 222 -23.23 5.37 11.22
CA ARG A 222 -24.01 6.25 12.11
C ARG A 222 -24.08 7.70 11.63
N LEU A 223 -23.08 8.20 10.91
CA LEU A 223 -23.09 9.53 10.27
C LEU A 223 -24.18 9.62 9.18
N HIS A 224 -24.37 8.57 8.37
CA HIS A 224 -25.42 8.54 7.35
C HIS A 224 -26.84 8.43 7.94
N ARG A 225 -26.98 7.73 9.09
CA ARG A 225 -28.26 7.63 9.81
C ARG A 225 -28.65 8.95 10.47
N ALA A 226 -27.68 9.70 10.98
CA ALA A 226 -27.90 11.00 11.63
C ALA A 226 -28.25 12.14 10.66
N SER A 227 -27.78 12.12 9.41
CA SER A 227 -28.16 13.16 8.43
C SER A 227 -29.52 12.92 7.77
N ILE A 228 -30.00 11.67 7.75
CA ILE A 228 -31.30 11.29 7.18
C ILE A 228 -32.43 11.33 8.23
N SER A 229 -32.15 11.13 9.53
CA SER A 229 -33.18 11.03 10.57
C SER A 229 -33.47 12.34 11.33
N SER A 230 -33.58 13.47 10.65
CA SER A 230 -34.12 14.71 11.25
C SER A 230 -35.65 14.69 11.45
N ARG A 231 -36.30 13.53 11.28
CA ARG A 231 -37.70 13.31 11.67
C ARG A 231 -37.92 11.84 12.08
N SER A 232 -38.46 11.71 13.30
CA SER A 232 -39.03 10.54 14.00
C SER A 232 -38.11 9.56 14.74
N SER A 233 -38.34 9.58 16.06
CA SER A 233 -38.40 8.49 17.07
C SER A 233 -37.13 7.75 17.51
N HIS A 234 -36.85 7.98 18.80
CA HIS A 234 -36.14 7.15 19.78
C HIS A 234 -35.83 5.69 19.39
N GLU A 235 -34.54 5.43 19.15
CA GLU A 235 -33.93 4.12 19.40
C GLU A 235 -32.61 4.31 20.16
N SER A 236 -32.64 3.98 21.45
CA SER A 236 -31.55 4.09 22.39
C SER A 236 -30.51 2.99 22.16
N GLY A 237 -29.62 3.17 21.18
CA GLY A 237 -28.41 2.35 21.06
C GLY A 237 -27.29 2.92 21.92
N SER A 238 -26.91 2.24 23.01
CA SER A 238 -25.79 2.62 23.89
C SER A 238 -24.52 2.87 23.07
N GLN A 239 -24.05 4.11 23.06
CA GLN A 239 -22.72 4.46 22.54
C GLN A 239 -21.69 4.00 23.56
N SER A 240 -20.73 3.17 23.15
CA SER A 240 -19.60 2.84 24.01
C SER A 240 -18.75 4.10 24.26
N ARG A 241 -18.18 4.27 25.46
CA ARG A 241 -17.33 5.44 25.80
C ARG A 241 -16.18 5.62 24.81
N GLU A 242 -15.62 4.51 24.32
CA GLU A 242 -14.54 4.51 23.35
C GLU A 242 -14.96 5.09 21.99
N ASP A 243 -16.21 4.92 21.56
CA ASP A 243 -16.70 5.46 20.30
C ASP A 243 -16.92 6.98 20.35
N ILE A 244 -17.19 7.53 21.54
CA ILE A 244 -17.31 8.98 21.76
C ILE A 244 -15.92 9.61 21.67
N GLU A 245 -14.93 9.12 22.41
CA GLU A 245 -13.55 9.60 22.37
C GLU A 245 -12.93 9.52 20.96
N ARG A 246 -13.25 8.47 20.20
CA ARG A 246 -12.80 8.31 18.81
C ARG A 246 -13.40 9.36 17.85
N ASN A 247 -14.65 9.78 18.04
CA ASN A 247 -15.25 10.85 17.22
C ASN A 247 -14.64 12.22 17.55
N THR A 248 -14.30 12.43 18.82
CA THR A 248 -13.68 13.68 19.28
C THR A 248 -12.34 13.93 18.58
N LEU A 249 -11.45 12.93 18.51
CA LEU A 249 -10.12 13.12 17.89
C LEU A 249 -10.16 13.56 16.41
N VAL A 250 -11.03 12.98 15.57
CA VAL A 250 -11.11 13.41 14.15
C VAL A 250 -11.60 14.86 14.06
N THR A 251 -12.55 15.21 14.92
CA THR A 251 -13.18 16.54 14.94
C THR A 251 -12.20 17.59 15.47
N GLU A 252 -11.44 17.27 16.52
CA GLU A 252 -10.36 18.09 17.05
C GLU A 252 -9.28 18.35 15.99
N VAL A 253 -8.78 17.30 15.33
CA VAL A 253 -7.78 17.44 14.27
C VAL A 253 -8.33 18.22 13.08
N ALA A 254 -9.60 18.02 12.71
CA ALA A 254 -10.24 18.82 11.67
C ALA A 254 -10.28 20.31 12.04
N SER A 255 -10.63 20.64 13.28
CA SER A 255 -10.63 22.02 13.77
C SER A 255 -9.22 22.62 13.79
N MET A 256 -8.22 21.85 14.22
CA MET A 256 -6.81 22.29 14.17
C MET A 256 -6.35 22.53 12.74
N LEU A 257 -6.69 21.65 11.79
CA LEU A 257 -6.37 21.83 10.37
C LEU A 257 -7.05 23.07 9.80
N ALA A 258 -8.34 23.27 10.10
CA ALA A 258 -9.08 24.44 9.66
C ALA A 258 -8.47 25.75 10.18
N GLY A 259 -8.05 25.79 11.45
CA GLY A 259 -7.41 26.95 12.06
C GLY A 259 -5.97 27.22 11.59
N SER A 260 -5.26 26.18 11.15
CA SER A 260 -3.86 26.29 10.72
C SER A 260 -3.66 26.24 9.20
N LYS A 261 -4.71 26.12 8.38
CA LYS A 261 -4.61 25.94 6.92
C LYS A 261 -3.76 27.00 6.21
N ASP A 262 -3.88 28.26 6.61
CA ASP A 262 -3.11 29.37 6.01
C ASP A 262 -1.62 29.23 6.33
N HIS A 263 -1.29 28.88 7.58
CA HIS A 263 0.09 28.60 8.00
C HIS A 263 0.68 27.36 7.29
N ILE A 264 -0.15 26.33 7.03
CA ILE A 264 0.30 25.15 6.28
C ILE A 264 0.63 25.54 4.83
N LEU A 265 -0.21 26.35 4.20
CA LEU A 265 0.01 26.85 2.85
C LEU A 265 1.26 27.75 2.79
N GLU A 266 1.43 28.64 3.76
CA GLU A 266 2.61 29.50 3.89
C GLU A 266 3.89 28.66 4.03
N LEU A 267 3.89 27.64 4.89
CA LEU A 267 5.01 26.69 5.03
C LEU A 267 5.32 25.98 3.70
N TRP A 268 4.30 25.53 2.98
CA TRP A 268 4.47 24.81 1.72
C TRP A 268 5.07 25.69 0.61
N VAL A 269 4.64 26.94 0.52
CA VAL A 269 5.11 27.90 -0.50
C VAL A 269 6.42 28.56 -0.10
N HIS A 270 6.83 28.48 1.18
CA HIS A 270 8.01 29.14 1.71
C HIS A 270 9.29 28.90 0.87
N PRO A 271 10.04 29.96 0.49
CA PRO A 271 11.18 29.85 -0.42
C PRO A 271 12.26 28.85 0.04
N THR A 272 12.52 28.76 1.35
CA THR A 272 13.50 27.80 1.88
C THR A 272 13.03 26.37 1.69
N VAL A 273 11.74 26.08 1.90
CA VAL A 273 11.16 24.75 1.70
C VAL A 273 11.25 24.36 0.23
N ARG A 274 10.84 25.27 -0.68
CA ARG A 274 10.97 25.06 -2.14
C ARG A 274 12.41 24.81 -2.58
N LYS A 275 13.38 25.57 -2.05
CA LYS A 275 14.81 25.36 -2.31
C LYS A 275 15.29 24.00 -1.80
N LEU A 276 14.85 23.55 -0.62
CA LEU A 276 15.23 22.26 -0.06
C LEU A 276 14.65 21.09 -0.87
N ILE A 277 13.42 21.22 -1.37
CA ILE A 277 12.80 20.25 -2.30
C ILE A 277 13.59 20.20 -3.60
N ALA A 278 13.86 21.35 -4.23
CA ALA A 278 14.62 21.42 -5.49
C ALA A 278 16.03 20.85 -5.36
N ARG A 279 16.69 21.08 -4.21
CA ARG A 279 18.01 20.51 -3.89
C ARG A 279 17.96 19.05 -3.41
N ARG A 280 16.77 18.44 -3.34
CA ARG A 280 16.53 17.07 -2.87
C ARG A 280 17.03 16.81 -1.44
N LYS A 281 17.19 17.86 -0.64
CA LYS A 281 17.55 17.79 0.78
C LYS A 281 16.33 17.49 1.65
N LEU A 282 15.14 17.90 1.20
CA LEU A 282 13.87 17.53 1.79
C LEU A 282 13.23 16.42 0.97
N LYS A 283 13.11 15.22 1.56
CA LYS A 283 12.44 14.07 0.96
C LYS A 283 11.05 13.93 1.60
N LEU A 284 10.03 14.19 0.80
CA LEU A 284 8.62 13.99 1.17
C LEU A 284 8.06 12.76 0.47
N GLU A 285 7.00 12.21 1.05
CA GLU A 285 6.20 11.19 0.39
C GLU A 285 5.42 11.80 -0.79
N GLU A 286 5.14 11.02 -1.82
CA GLU A 286 4.47 11.51 -3.04
C GLU A 286 3.08 12.12 -2.77
N CYS A 287 2.37 11.63 -1.75
CA CYS A 287 1.08 12.18 -1.34
C CYS A 287 1.18 13.59 -0.73
N ALA A 288 2.37 14.01 -0.27
CA ALA A 288 2.56 15.32 0.34
C ALA A 288 2.31 16.44 -0.68
N GLU A 289 2.83 16.31 -1.90
CA GLU A 289 2.65 17.33 -2.93
C GLU A 289 1.18 17.51 -3.30
N PHE A 290 0.44 16.40 -3.42
CA PHE A 290 -0.99 16.39 -3.68
C PHE A 290 -1.80 17.08 -2.57
N PHE A 291 -1.65 16.64 -1.32
CA PHE A 291 -2.47 17.17 -0.22
C PHE A 291 -2.05 18.57 0.24
N MET A 292 -0.76 18.92 0.17
CA MET A 292 -0.28 20.25 0.59
C MET A 292 -0.67 21.34 -0.43
N ALA A 293 -0.78 20.99 -1.73
CA ALA A 293 -1.30 21.91 -2.73
C ALA A 293 -2.79 22.22 -2.53
N ASP A 294 -3.58 21.22 -2.13
CA ASP A 294 -5.03 21.32 -1.92
C ASP A 294 -5.42 21.45 -0.44
N VAL A 295 -4.52 21.91 0.43
CA VAL A 295 -4.75 21.95 1.88
C VAL A 295 -5.99 22.77 2.25
N MET A 296 -6.28 23.82 1.48
CA MET A 296 -7.44 24.68 1.72
C MET A 296 -8.76 23.92 1.62
N ARG A 297 -8.89 23.02 0.63
CA ARG A 297 -10.06 22.15 0.45
C ARG A 297 -10.12 21.06 1.51
N VAL A 298 -8.97 20.45 1.82
CA VAL A 298 -8.91 19.29 2.74
C VAL A 298 -9.13 19.72 4.20
N ALA A 299 -8.81 20.97 4.53
CA ALA A 299 -9.01 21.56 5.85
C ALA A 299 -10.40 22.18 6.06
N GLU A 300 -11.32 22.12 5.08
CA GLU A 300 -12.69 22.64 5.25
C GLU A 300 -13.49 21.86 6.30
N GLU A 301 -14.35 22.59 7.01
CA GLU A 301 -15.34 21.99 7.89
C GLU A 301 -16.32 21.12 7.07
N GLY A 302 -16.43 19.85 7.42
CA GLY A 302 -17.24 18.90 6.67
C GLY A 302 -16.54 18.23 5.49
N TYR A 303 -15.22 18.37 5.34
CA TYR A 303 -14.44 17.66 4.33
C TYR A 303 -14.77 16.16 4.27
N VAL A 304 -15.11 15.70 3.07
CA VAL A 304 -15.32 14.29 2.71
C VAL A 304 -14.29 13.91 1.65
N PRO A 305 -13.47 12.87 1.88
CA PRO A 305 -12.48 12.44 0.91
C PRO A 305 -13.08 12.08 -0.45
N THR A 306 -12.53 12.65 -1.51
CA THR A 306 -12.85 12.29 -2.88
C THR A 306 -12.19 10.95 -3.25
N THR A 307 -12.63 10.32 -4.34
CA THR A 307 -11.96 9.12 -4.86
C THR A 307 -10.47 9.38 -5.15
N ASP A 308 -10.13 10.58 -5.63
CA ASP A 308 -8.75 10.96 -5.91
C ASP A 308 -7.92 11.10 -4.62
N ASP A 309 -8.52 11.68 -3.56
CA ASP A 309 -7.89 11.71 -2.23
C ASP A 309 -7.59 10.30 -1.72
N ILE A 310 -8.53 9.37 -1.89
CA ILE A 310 -8.38 7.99 -1.45
C ILE A 310 -7.27 7.27 -2.24
N LEU A 311 -7.13 7.55 -3.54
CA LEU A 311 -6.08 6.96 -4.37
C LEU A 311 -4.68 7.49 -4.01
N HIS A 312 -4.58 8.76 -3.64
CA HIS A 312 -3.31 9.39 -3.19
C HIS A 312 -3.00 9.16 -1.71
N ALA A 313 -4.01 8.88 -0.88
CA ALA A 313 -3.84 8.60 0.54
C ALA A 313 -2.95 7.37 0.76
N ARG A 314 -1.96 7.57 1.62
CA ARG A 314 -0.89 6.62 1.86
C ARG A 314 -1.03 5.96 3.22
N ILE A 315 -1.12 4.64 3.17
CA ILE A 315 -1.18 3.78 4.34
C ILE A 315 -0.39 2.51 4.04
N GLN A 316 0.39 2.04 5.00
CA GLN A 316 1.19 0.85 4.77
C GLN A 316 0.44 -0.39 5.22
N THR A 317 0.14 -1.27 4.27
CA THR A 317 -0.41 -2.58 4.55
C THR A 317 0.63 -3.46 5.26
N MET A 318 0.23 -4.14 6.34
CA MET A 318 0.97 -5.25 6.91
C MET A 318 0.41 -6.58 6.46
N GLY A 319 1.30 -7.49 6.06
CA GLY A 319 0.93 -8.86 5.71
C GLY A 319 0.23 -8.92 4.35
N VAL A 320 -0.79 -9.77 4.27
CA VAL A 320 -1.54 -10.04 3.04
C VAL A 320 -3.00 -9.67 3.25
N ALA A 321 -3.56 -8.90 2.33
CA ALA A 321 -4.98 -8.60 2.27
C ALA A 321 -5.59 -9.31 1.04
N GLU A 322 -6.62 -10.13 1.29
CA GLU A 322 -7.42 -10.76 0.24
C GLU A 322 -8.67 -9.92 -0.03
N HIS A 323 -8.91 -9.64 -1.31
CA HIS A 323 -10.09 -8.94 -1.78
C HIS A 323 -10.82 -9.79 -2.81
N THR A 324 -12.11 -10.04 -2.57
CA THR A 324 -12.94 -10.85 -3.44
C THR A 324 -13.86 -9.95 -4.28
N PHE A 325 -13.87 -10.17 -5.59
CA PHE A 325 -14.71 -9.43 -6.53
C PHE A 325 -15.55 -10.42 -7.34
N SER A 326 -16.82 -10.10 -7.58
CA SER A 326 -17.65 -10.83 -8.54
C SER A 326 -17.51 -10.15 -9.91
N VAL A 327 -16.98 -10.86 -10.89
CA VAL A 327 -16.69 -10.31 -12.23
C VAL A 327 -17.50 -11.06 -13.27
N ASP A 328 -18.38 -10.33 -13.95
CA ASP A 328 -19.15 -10.88 -15.07
C ASP A 328 -18.28 -11.04 -16.31
N LEU A 329 -18.20 -12.29 -16.80
CA LEU A 329 -17.38 -12.71 -17.91
C LEU A 329 -18.22 -13.54 -18.88
N HIS A 330 -18.53 -12.98 -20.05
CA HIS A 330 -19.21 -13.67 -21.16
C HIS A 330 -20.50 -14.44 -20.75
N GLY A 331 -21.28 -13.88 -19.83
CA GLY A 331 -22.55 -14.48 -19.35
C GLY A 331 -22.41 -15.38 -18.11
N SER A 332 -21.20 -15.58 -17.59
CA SER A 332 -20.95 -16.29 -16.33
C SER A 332 -20.26 -15.36 -15.33
N SER A 333 -20.77 -15.32 -14.09
CA SER A 333 -20.10 -14.62 -12.99
C SER A 333 -18.95 -15.48 -12.47
N VAL A 334 -17.73 -14.93 -12.48
CA VAL A 334 -16.53 -15.58 -11.95
C VAL A 334 -16.03 -14.80 -10.75
N THR A 335 -15.68 -15.50 -9.68
CA THR A 335 -15.11 -14.87 -8.49
C THR A 335 -13.62 -14.63 -8.70
N TRP A 336 -13.17 -13.41 -8.46
CA TRP A 336 -11.78 -13.00 -8.50
C TRP A 336 -11.27 -12.79 -7.09
N HIS A 337 -10.18 -13.46 -6.73
CA HIS A 337 -9.47 -13.27 -5.46
C HIS A 337 -8.19 -12.50 -5.74
N LEU A 338 -8.11 -11.26 -5.26
CA LEU A 338 -6.95 -10.39 -5.41
C LEU A 338 -6.19 -10.31 -4.08
N PHE A 339 -4.94 -10.75 -4.08
CA PHE A 339 -4.07 -10.68 -2.91
C PHE A 339 -3.11 -9.48 -3.04
N ASP A 340 -3.25 -8.49 -2.14
CA ASP A 340 -2.30 -7.40 -1.96
C ASP A 340 -1.30 -7.77 -0.85
N VAL A 341 -0.03 -7.94 -1.24
CA VAL A 341 1.04 -8.32 -0.32
C VAL A 341 2.00 -7.15 -0.08
N GLY A 342 2.53 -7.07 1.14
CA GLY A 342 3.53 -6.08 1.50
C GLY A 342 4.78 -6.13 0.60
N GLY A 343 5.18 -4.98 0.06
CA GLY A 343 6.31 -4.86 -0.89
C GLY A 343 7.70 -4.68 -0.27
N ALA A 344 7.77 -4.51 1.05
CA ALA A 344 9.01 -4.30 1.80
C ALA A 344 9.90 -5.54 1.72
N ARG A 345 11.24 -5.37 1.75
CA ARG A 345 12.18 -6.50 1.59
C ARG A 345 11.98 -7.54 2.68
N GLY A 346 11.81 -7.11 3.93
CA GLY A 346 11.55 -7.99 5.06
C GLY A 346 10.24 -8.80 4.97
N GLN A 347 9.29 -8.44 4.09
CA GLN A 347 7.97 -9.09 4.02
C GLN A 347 7.82 -10.08 2.86
N ARG A 348 8.82 -10.19 1.96
CA ARG A 348 8.70 -10.98 0.71
C ARG A 348 8.55 -12.49 0.94
N HIS A 349 9.07 -12.99 2.06
CA HIS A 349 8.93 -14.40 2.44
C HIS A 349 7.47 -14.81 2.69
N ILE A 350 6.59 -13.84 3.00
CA ILE A 350 5.15 -14.07 3.24
C ILE A 350 4.42 -14.39 1.93
N TRP A 351 5.02 -14.15 0.76
CA TRP A 351 4.35 -14.32 -0.53
C TRP A 351 4.26 -15.79 -0.97
N VAL A 352 5.24 -16.61 -0.58
CA VAL A 352 5.41 -17.99 -1.05
C VAL A 352 4.16 -18.87 -0.87
N PRO A 353 3.44 -18.84 0.27
CA PRO A 353 2.22 -19.63 0.45
C PRO A 353 1.09 -19.34 -0.55
N PHE A 354 1.14 -18.22 -1.26
CA PHE A 354 0.12 -17.80 -2.22
C PHE A 354 0.53 -18.12 -3.68
N PHE A 355 1.68 -18.73 -3.92
CA PHE A 355 2.21 -18.98 -5.27
C PHE A 355 1.64 -20.23 -5.93
N ASP A 356 1.31 -21.27 -5.14
CA ASP A 356 0.98 -22.60 -5.67
C ASP A 356 -0.28 -22.63 -6.55
N ASP A 357 -1.25 -21.75 -6.30
CA ASP A 357 -2.54 -21.72 -6.99
C ASP A 357 -2.86 -20.37 -7.66
N ALA A 358 -1.86 -19.51 -7.81
CA ALA A 358 -2.02 -18.24 -8.51
C ALA A 358 -2.30 -18.44 -10.00
N ASN A 359 -3.33 -17.79 -10.54
CA ASN A 359 -3.61 -17.82 -11.98
C ASN A 359 -2.83 -16.73 -12.73
N ALA A 360 -2.71 -15.54 -12.14
CA ALA A 360 -1.87 -14.49 -12.70
C ALA A 360 -1.20 -13.63 -11.62
N ILE A 361 -0.08 -13.02 -12.00
CA ILE A 361 0.64 -12.02 -11.23
C ILE A 361 0.60 -10.70 -11.99
N ILE A 362 0.19 -9.63 -11.29
CA ILE A 362 0.39 -8.26 -11.75
C ILE A 362 1.59 -7.69 -10.99
N PHE A 363 2.72 -7.62 -11.68
CA PHE A 363 3.94 -7.02 -11.14
C PHE A 363 3.95 -5.51 -11.40
N VAL A 364 3.96 -4.72 -10.33
CA VAL A 364 3.94 -3.25 -10.39
C VAL A 364 5.35 -2.72 -10.10
N ALA A 365 5.97 -2.09 -11.11
CA ALA A 365 7.31 -1.52 -11.05
C ALA A 365 7.25 0.01 -11.25
N PRO A 366 7.63 0.84 -10.26
CA PRO A 366 7.56 2.29 -10.38
C PRO A 366 8.80 2.81 -11.11
N ILE A 367 8.69 3.07 -12.42
CA ILE A 367 9.85 3.49 -13.23
C ILE A 367 10.31 4.92 -12.93
N SER A 368 9.48 5.72 -12.25
CA SER A 368 9.85 7.05 -11.77
C SER A 368 10.86 7.04 -10.62
N ALA A 369 11.09 5.90 -9.96
CA ALA A 369 11.96 5.78 -8.80
C ALA A 369 13.46 5.63 -9.14
N PHE A 370 13.86 5.91 -10.39
CA PHE A 370 15.23 5.78 -10.88
C PHE A 370 16.26 6.61 -10.11
N ASP A 371 15.81 7.67 -9.45
CA ASP A 371 16.62 8.61 -8.68
C ASP A 371 16.50 8.42 -7.16
N GLN A 372 15.96 7.27 -6.73
CA GLN A 372 15.68 6.93 -5.34
C GLN A 372 16.37 5.63 -4.93
N TYR A 373 16.69 5.53 -3.65
CA TYR A 373 17.28 4.35 -3.01
C TYR A 373 16.29 3.78 -2.00
N LEU A 374 16.44 2.50 -1.66
CA LEU A 374 15.61 1.87 -0.64
C LEU A 374 15.88 2.49 0.74
N GLU A 375 14.84 2.59 1.56
CA GLU A 375 15.00 3.02 2.96
C GLU A 375 15.71 1.95 3.79
N GLU A 376 15.37 0.68 3.54
CA GLU A 376 15.93 -0.49 4.23
C GLU A 376 17.39 -0.77 3.82
N ASP A 377 17.77 -0.36 2.61
CA ASP A 377 19.12 -0.51 2.06
C ASP A 377 19.49 0.71 1.20
N PRO A 378 20.10 1.75 1.80
CA PRO A 378 20.44 2.99 1.10
C PRO A 378 21.45 2.84 -0.03
N LYS A 379 22.10 1.68 -0.19
CA LYS A 379 23.04 1.41 -1.29
C LYS A 379 22.34 0.93 -2.55
N THR A 380 21.14 0.38 -2.42
CA THR A 380 20.41 -0.23 -3.54
C THR A 380 19.43 0.76 -4.15
N ASN A 381 19.56 1.01 -5.45
CA ASN A 381 18.60 1.79 -6.22
C ASN A 381 17.26 1.04 -6.32
N ARG A 382 16.14 1.78 -6.28
CA ARG A 382 14.81 1.18 -6.30
C ARG A 382 14.45 0.48 -7.61
N ILE A 383 14.93 0.97 -8.75
CA ILE A 383 14.70 0.28 -10.03
C ILE A 383 15.48 -1.04 -10.08
N ASP A 384 16.71 -1.04 -9.57
CA ASP A 384 17.53 -2.25 -9.50
C ASP A 384 16.89 -3.30 -8.59
N ASP A 385 16.37 -2.91 -7.42
CA ASP A 385 15.61 -3.84 -6.56
C ASP A 385 14.34 -4.36 -7.25
N SER A 386 13.63 -3.51 -7.99
CA SER A 386 12.47 -3.94 -8.79
C SER A 386 12.86 -4.95 -9.89
N LEU A 387 13.99 -4.76 -10.55
CA LEU A 387 14.53 -5.70 -11.56
C LEU A 387 14.99 -7.02 -10.92
N GLN A 388 15.66 -6.96 -9.77
CA GLN A 388 16.08 -8.14 -9.00
C GLN A 388 14.85 -8.95 -8.55
N LEU A 389 13.84 -8.28 -8.01
CA LEU A 389 12.60 -8.91 -7.59
C LEU A 389 11.86 -9.55 -8.76
N PHE A 390 11.77 -8.85 -9.90
CA PHE A 390 11.15 -9.40 -11.09
C PHE A 390 11.93 -10.60 -11.65
N THR A 391 13.27 -10.58 -11.51
CA THR A 391 14.13 -11.72 -11.85
C THR A 391 13.78 -12.93 -10.99
N GLN A 392 13.66 -12.75 -9.67
CA GLN A 392 13.28 -13.82 -8.74
C GLN A 392 11.92 -14.44 -9.12
N ILE A 393 10.90 -13.61 -9.35
CA ILE A 393 9.56 -14.04 -9.79
C ILE A 393 9.64 -14.80 -11.12
N CYS A 394 10.45 -14.31 -12.06
CA CYS A 394 10.58 -14.96 -13.35
C CYS A 394 11.30 -16.31 -13.26
N SER A 395 12.27 -16.45 -12.37
CA SER A 395 13.05 -17.69 -12.16
C SER A 395 12.36 -18.71 -11.26
N ASP A 396 11.34 -18.32 -10.51
CA ASP A 396 10.69 -19.17 -9.51
C ASP A 396 10.02 -20.41 -10.17
N PRO A 397 10.35 -21.63 -9.72
CA PRO A 397 9.77 -22.86 -10.26
C PRO A 397 8.24 -22.96 -10.08
N LEU A 398 7.69 -22.44 -8.99
CA LEU A 398 6.26 -22.49 -8.68
C LEU A 398 5.47 -21.58 -9.64
N LEU A 399 6.08 -20.48 -10.06
CA LEU A 399 5.44 -19.45 -10.89
C LEU A 399 5.56 -19.69 -12.40
N LYS A 400 6.12 -20.84 -12.81
CA LYS A 400 6.40 -21.17 -14.22
C LYS A 400 5.15 -21.23 -15.12
N LYS A 401 3.98 -21.52 -14.56
CA LYS A 401 2.69 -21.62 -15.29
C LYS A 401 1.82 -20.37 -15.15
N VAL A 402 2.19 -19.45 -14.25
CA VAL A 402 1.37 -18.29 -13.88
C VAL A 402 1.45 -17.23 -14.97
N HIS A 403 0.33 -16.60 -15.31
CA HIS A 403 0.30 -15.50 -16.28
C HIS A 403 0.97 -14.25 -15.70
N LEU A 404 1.85 -13.61 -16.47
CA LEU A 404 2.56 -12.41 -16.01
C LEU A 404 2.06 -11.16 -16.71
N VAL A 405 1.72 -10.17 -15.90
CA VAL A 405 1.39 -8.80 -16.33
C VAL A 405 2.38 -7.86 -15.65
N LEU A 406 3.01 -6.98 -16.42
CA LEU A 406 3.97 -5.98 -15.96
C LEU A 406 3.38 -4.58 -16.11
N PHE A 407 3.22 -3.89 -14.99
CA PHE A 407 2.84 -2.49 -14.94
C PHE A 407 4.09 -1.65 -14.68
N LEU A 408 4.51 -0.90 -15.70
CA LEU A 408 5.50 0.16 -15.54
C LEU A 408 4.74 1.40 -15.06
N ASN A 409 4.74 1.61 -13.74
CA ASN A 409 3.88 2.55 -13.05
C ASN A 409 4.57 3.90 -12.80
N LYS A 410 3.75 4.90 -12.42
CA LYS A 410 4.12 6.28 -12.08
C LYS A 410 4.71 7.04 -13.27
N ILE A 411 4.14 6.83 -14.45
CA ILE A 411 4.59 7.53 -15.66
C ILE A 411 4.34 9.04 -15.60
N ASP A 412 3.34 9.48 -14.84
CA ASP A 412 3.03 10.87 -14.50
C ASP A 412 4.17 11.51 -13.69
N VAL A 413 4.59 10.86 -12.60
CA VAL A 413 5.75 11.29 -11.80
C VAL A 413 7.04 11.28 -12.62
N LEU A 414 7.22 10.29 -13.50
CA LEU A 414 8.37 10.24 -14.40
C LEU A 414 8.40 11.47 -15.33
N ARG A 415 7.28 11.81 -15.97
CA ARG A 415 7.17 13.01 -16.82
C ARG A 415 7.51 14.28 -16.06
N SER A 416 6.96 14.44 -14.86
CA SER A 416 7.25 15.60 -14.00
C SER A 416 8.74 15.69 -13.65
N LYS A 417 9.39 14.58 -13.28
CA LYS A 417 10.83 14.56 -12.98
C LYS A 417 11.69 14.93 -14.19
N LEU A 418 11.39 14.41 -15.38
CA LEU A 418 12.13 14.73 -16.59
C LEU A 418 11.95 16.21 -16.99
N ALA A 419 10.72 16.73 -16.90
CA ALA A 419 10.42 18.14 -17.16
C ALA A 419 11.16 19.08 -16.18
N ASN A 420 11.35 18.64 -14.93
CA ASN A 420 12.13 19.36 -13.92
C ASN A 420 13.66 19.21 -14.10
N GLY A 421 14.13 18.62 -15.21
CA GLY A 421 15.55 18.52 -15.55
C GLY A 421 16.31 17.41 -14.82
N VAL A 422 15.61 16.43 -14.22
CA VAL A 422 16.26 15.30 -13.56
C VAL A 422 16.86 14.38 -14.62
N GLN A 423 18.19 14.21 -14.58
CA GLN A 423 18.91 13.39 -15.54
C GLN A 423 18.99 11.92 -15.10
N VAL A 424 18.53 10.99 -15.93
CA VAL A 424 18.59 9.55 -15.67
C VAL A 424 20.04 9.03 -15.64
N THR A 425 20.91 9.55 -16.52
CA THR A 425 22.34 9.19 -16.61
C THR A 425 23.11 9.41 -15.31
N LYS A 426 22.67 10.36 -14.47
CA LYS A 426 23.27 10.63 -13.15
C LYS A 426 23.09 9.47 -12.17
N TYR A 427 21.99 8.73 -12.28
CA TYR A 427 21.63 7.66 -11.35
C TYR A 427 21.84 6.27 -11.97
N ILE A 428 21.72 6.16 -13.29
CA ILE A 428 21.83 4.92 -14.05
C ILE A 428 22.87 5.13 -15.14
N THR A 429 24.11 4.78 -14.83
CA THR A 429 25.27 4.99 -15.73
C THR A 429 25.13 4.21 -17.03
N SER A 430 24.50 3.03 -17.01
CA SER A 430 24.22 2.20 -18.19
C SER A 430 23.18 2.78 -19.16
N TYR A 431 22.54 3.90 -18.79
CA TYR A 431 21.59 4.58 -19.66
C TYR A 431 22.27 5.39 -20.77
N ALA A 432 23.44 5.97 -20.49
CA ALA A 432 24.18 6.79 -21.44
C ALA A 432 24.55 6.00 -22.72
N PRO A 433 24.59 6.64 -23.90
CA PRO A 433 24.44 8.07 -24.20
C PRO A 433 23.01 8.49 -24.64
N ARG A 434 21.96 7.82 -24.16
CA ARG A 434 20.57 8.08 -24.61
C ARG A 434 20.03 9.45 -24.17
N GLU A 435 19.06 9.97 -24.93
CA GLU A 435 18.35 11.23 -24.67
C GLU A 435 17.53 11.18 -23.37
N ASN A 436 17.46 12.27 -22.62
CA ASN A 436 16.73 12.33 -21.34
C ASN A 436 15.23 12.64 -21.53
N GLU A 437 14.61 12.05 -22.55
CA GLU A 437 13.21 12.24 -22.92
C GLU A 437 12.33 11.09 -22.44
N PHE A 438 11.03 11.34 -22.28
CA PHE A 438 10.09 10.37 -21.72
C PHE A 438 10.11 9.02 -22.45
N GLU A 439 9.98 9.03 -23.78
CA GLU A 439 9.91 7.80 -24.58
C GLU A 439 11.22 6.97 -24.55
N PRO A 440 12.41 7.55 -24.79
CA PRO A 440 13.68 6.84 -24.63
C PRO A 440 13.87 6.22 -23.23
N VAL A 441 13.51 6.94 -22.17
CA VAL A 441 13.65 6.47 -20.78
C VAL A 441 12.72 5.29 -20.50
N VAL A 442 11.44 5.41 -20.89
CA VAL A 442 10.46 4.34 -20.72
C VAL A 442 10.86 3.09 -21.50
N ASN A 443 11.29 3.26 -22.75
CA ASN A 443 11.70 2.14 -23.60
C ASN A 443 12.94 1.42 -23.07
N TYR A 444 13.88 2.17 -22.48
CA TYR A 444 15.02 1.57 -21.78
C TYR A 444 14.59 0.68 -20.62
N PHE A 445 13.80 1.20 -19.68
CA PHE A 445 13.34 0.39 -18.54
C PHE A 445 12.51 -0.80 -18.99
N ARG A 446 11.59 -0.59 -19.94
CA ARG A 446 10.81 -1.66 -20.56
C ARG A 446 11.74 -2.74 -21.13
N ALA A 447 12.77 -2.36 -21.89
CA ALA A 447 13.69 -3.32 -22.50
C ALA A 447 14.41 -4.19 -21.46
N HIS A 448 14.82 -3.61 -20.32
CA HIS A 448 15.45 -4.36 -19.22
C HIS A 448 14.50 -5.39 -18.59
N PHE A 449 13.26 -5.01 -18.27
CA PHE A 449 12.27 -5.96 -17.76
C PHE A 449 11.96 -7.06 -18.78
N LEU A 450 11.80 -6.70 -20.06
CA LEU A 450 11.59 -7.69 -21.13
C LEU A 450 12.78 -8.63 -21.30
N GLN A 451 14.01 -8.14 -21.14
CA GLN A 451 15.22 -8.95 -21.21
C GLN A 451 15.28 -9.95 -20.05
N VAL A 452 14.98 -9.51 -18.82
CA VAL A 452 14.89 -10.39 -17.65
C VAL A 452 13.87 -11.50 -17.88
N HIS A 453 12.69 -11.14 -18.38
CA HIS A 453 11.66 -12.11 -18.72
C HIS A 453 12.13 -13.10 -19.78
N ARG A 454 12.65 -12.63 -20.92
CA ARG A 454 13.13 -13.51 -22.00
C ARG A 454 14.21 -14.49 -21.54
N LYS A 455 15.13 -14.04 -20.69
CA LYS A 455 16.23 -14.88 -20.16
C LYS A 455 15.71 -16.05 -19.29
N HIS A 456 14.60 -15.85 -18.58
CA HIS A 456 14.03 -16.84 -17.66
C HIS A 456 12.67 -17.38 -18.15
N ASN A 457 12.40 -17.32 -19.46
CA ASN A 457 11.13 -17.74 -20.05
C ASN A 457 11.28 -19.06 -20.82
N GLU A 458 11.53 -20.14 -20.08
CA GLU A 458 11.62 -21.50 -20.66
C GLU A 458 10.29 -21.94 -21.31
N ASN A 459 9.15 -21.55 -20.72
CA ASN A 459 7.82 -22.02 -21.12
C ASN A 459 7.14 -21.17 -22.20
N LYS A 460 7.85 -20.20 -22.80
CA LYS A 460 7.30 -19.24 -23.78
C LYS A 460 6.03 -18.53 -23.27
N ARG A 461 5.93 -18.26 -21.97
CA ARG A 461 4.84 -17.45 -21.39
C ARG A 461 4.86 -16.04 -22.00
N VAL A 462 3.68 -15.48 -22.23
CA VAL A 462 3.53 -14.12 -22.73
C VAL A 462 3.59 -13.16 -21.55
N LEU A 463 4.35 -12.07 -21.71
CA LEU A 463 4.40 -10.97 -20.74
C LEU A 463 3.63 -9.77 -21.29
N TYR A 464 2.50 -9.44 -20.66
CA TYR A 464 1.71 -8.26 -21.02
C TYR A 464 2.26 -7.05 -20.31
N THR A 465 2.77 -6.06 -21.05
CA THR A 465 3.39 -4.87 -20.47
C THR A 465 2.53 -3.64 -20.70
N HIS A 466 2.20 -2.92 -19.63
CA HIS A 466 1.41 -1.70 -19.67
C HIS A 466 2.16 -0.54 -19.02
N LEU A 467 2.06 0.64 -19.64
CA LEU A 467 2.45 1.89 -18.99
C LEU A 467 1.26 2.37 -18.17
N THR A 468 1.48 2.68 -16.90
CA THR A 468 0.40 2.98 -15.97
C THR A 468 0.69 4.24 -15.17
N SER A 469 -0.35 5.04 -15.00
CA SER A 469 -0.49 5.93 -13.87
C SER A 469 -1.70 5.41 -13.11
N VAL A 470 -1.45 4.62 -12.06
CA VAL A 470 -2.53 3.91 -11.35
C VAL A 470 -3.49 4.89 -10.65
N VAL A 471 -3.13 6.16 -10.49
CA VAL A 471 -4.05 7.21 -10.02
C VAL A 471 -5.06 7.64 -11.10
N ASP A 472 -4.77 7.48 -12.39
CA ASP A 472 -5.74 7.73 -13.46
C ASP A 472 -6.76 6.57 -13.54
N THR A 473 -7.94 6.79 -12.98
CA THR A 473 -9.05 5.82 -12.96
C THR A 473 -9.48 5.40 -14.35
N LYS A 474 -9.63 6.32 -15.31
CA LYS A 474 -10.16 5.98 -16.64
C LYS A 474 -9.16 5.16 -17.45
N ALA A 475 -7.87 5.51 -17.40
CA ALA A 475 -6.84 4.71 -18.05
C ALA A 475 -6.67 3.36 -17.37
N THR A 476 -6.64 3.33 -16.04
CA THR A 476 -6.42 2.10 -15.27
C THR A 476 -7.56 1.10 -15.43
N GLN A 477 -8.83 1.54 -15.42
CA GLN A 477 -9.98 0.66 -15.67
C GLN A 477 -9.93 -0.01 -17.06
N ARG A 478 -9.53 0.74 -18.10
CA ARG A 478 -9.32 0.17 -19.44
C ARG A 478 -8.21 -0.88 -19.45
N ILE A 479 -7.12 -0.64 -18.73
CA ILE A 479 -6.02 -1.59 -18.60
C ILE A 479 -6.47 -2.83 -17.82
N ILE A 480 -7.22 -2.68 -16.73
CA ILE A 480 -7.78 -3.79 -15.95
C ILE A 480 -8.71 -4.64 -16.82
N ALA A 481 -9.56 -4.04 -17.65
CA ALA A 481 -10.41 -4.77 -18.59
C ALA A 481 -9.57 -5.59 -19.59
N ASN A 482 -8.49 -5.00 -20.14
CA ASN A 482 -7.58 -5.73 -21.03
C ASN A 482 -6.85 -6.88 -20.32
N VAL A 483 -6.44 -6.67 -19.06
CA VAL A 483 -5.82 -7.71 -18.22
C VAL A 483 -6.82 -8.83 -17.95
N ARG A 484 -8.08 -8.51 -17.64
CA ARG A 484 -9.16 -9.47 -17.47
C ARG A 484 -9.34 -10.36 -18.68
N ASP A 485 -9.46 -9.75 -19.86
CA ASP A 485 -9.66 -10.52 -21.09
C ASP A 485 -8.42 -11.39 -21.42
N SER A 486 -7.23 -10.92 -21.08
CA SER A 486 -5.97 -11.66 -21.27
C SER A 486 -5.83 -12.86 -20.32
N VAL A 487 -6.04 -12.64 -19.02
CA VAL A 487 -5.98 -13.68 -17.99
C VAL A 487 -7.05 -14.73 -18.25
N PHE A 488 -8.26 -14.30 -18.63
CA PHE A 488 -9.36 -15.21 -18.93
C PHE A 488 -9.09 -16.10 -20.15
N ARG A 489 -8.52 -15.55 -21.24
CA ARG A 489 -8.09 -16.37 -22.39
C ARG A 489 -7.05 -17.41 -21.99
N GLY A 490 -6.15 -17.06 -21.08
CA GLY A 490 -5.15 -17.97 -20.52
C GLY A 490 -5.79 -19.08 -19.68
N HIS A 491 -6.66 -18.69 -18.76
CA HIS A 491 -7.39 -19.60 -17.87
C HIS A 491 -8.29 -20.57 -18.64
N LEU A 492 -9.02 -20.10 -19.67
CA LEU A 492 -9.83 -20.97 -20.53
C LEU A 492 -8.98 -21.98 -21.29
N LYS A 493 -7.82 -21.60 -21.81
CA LYS A 493 -6.91 -22.55 -22.47
C LYS A 493 -6.45 -23.63 -21.51
N SER A 494 -6.10 -23.27 -20.27
CA SER A 494 -5.71 -24.27 -19.26
C SER A 494 -6.88 -25.13 -18.78
N ALA A 495 -8.09 -24.57 -18.69
CA ALA A 495 -9.28 -25.29 -18.22
C ALA A 495 -9.90 -26.20 -19.30
N ALA A 496 -9.78 -25.84 -20.59
CA ALA A 496 -10.28 -26.63 -21.72
C ALA A 496 -9.31 -27.73 -22.18
N LEU A 497 -8.07 -27.75 -21.67
CA LEU A 497 -7.06 -28.79 -21.94
C LEU A 497 -7.05 -29.91 -20.88
N VAL A 498 -8.06 -29.96 -20.01
CA VAL A 498 -8.27 -31.03 -19.02
C VAL A 498 -9.45 -31.90 -19.40
#